data_AF-A0A7D9L6U8-F1
#
_entry.id   AF-A0A7D9L6U8-F1
#
_cell.length_a   1.000
_cell.length_b   1.000
_cell.length_c   1.000
_cell.angle_alpha   90.00
_cell.angle_beta   90.00
_cell.angle_gamma   90.00
#
_symmetry.space_group_name_H-M   'P 1'
#
loop_
_entity.id
_entity.type
_entity.pdbx_description
1 polymer ?
#
loop_
_entity_poly.entity_id
_entity_poly.type
_entity_poly.pdbx_seq_one_letter_code
_entity_poly.pdbx_strand_id
1 'polypeptide(L)'
;MRRASQRRAAQAKESGKALQKDGVVSVTLVEGQKLIAMDDNGTSDPYCRFKLGNEKYKSKSCKETLNPQWKEHFDLKFFADTDMILEVSVYDRDIRKDEFMGRVNIDLTKYERERSHKIEAELEDGAGMVTMHVAVTAIDIPGCESDLNAYVEEPNRREELEKQFGLKKTGKKIKEVGWLQVKLHRAVGLAAADIGGASDPFAVIEVNNARLMTPTIFKTLNPQWERVYEFNLKDIHDVLEISVYDEDKRGAPDLLGRVAIPLLQITPREKRMYQLKDKTLEKRAKGHLIMTLDVLYNPIRAAVRTINPREPRVLFEPPKFKRQLLQRNIDRIGKVGASVASTGAFVGSLFTWQYKFRSAFAFLVYIMLVLNFNLYLIPLGVLLAFLKQYVIHVLLTERNVNPEDQEGPPQDDDDDDDDDEEDSKKKGDKGGKSFKEKMAMITNLCQTIQNALDNVASTLERAKNLFNWTVPFVSTMVCVAMTGATVVLYIVPIKFLLLAFGVNKFTKKIRKPNAVDNNELADLLSRLPSDPQIKEQKLLKTDPSLRLKRIDP
;
A
#
# COMPACT_ATOMS: atom_id res chain seq x y z
N MET A 1 3.32 -61.33 9.29
CA MET A 1 3.56 -59.96 9.82
C MET A 1 4.22 -59.00 8.82
N ARG A 2 5.24 -59.38 8.04
CA ARG A 2 5.92 -58.49 7.07
C ARG A 2 5.01 -57.83 6.00
N ARG A 3 4.03 -58.55 5.44
CA ARG A 3 3.09 -57.97 4.44
C ARG A 3 2.10 -56.95 5.03
N ALA A 4 1.71 -57.09 6.29
CA ALA A 4 0.86 -56.13 6.99
C ALA A 4 1.63 -54.87 7.40
N SER A 5 2.91 -55.02 7.76
CA SER A 5 3.83 -53.90 8.00
C SER A 5 4.17 -53.15 6.71
N GLN A 6 4.36 -53.85 5.58
CA GLN A 6 4.56 -53.23 4.27
C GLN A 6 3.29 -52.55 3.75
N ARG A 7 2.10 -53.12 3.98
CA ARG A 7 0.83 -52.45 3.70
C ARG A 7 0.64 -51.22 4.57
N ARG A 8 0.89 -51.28 5.88
CA ARG A 8 0.85 -50.10 6.77
C ARG A 8 1.92 -49.05 6.41
N ALA A 9 3.10 -49.46 5.97
CA ALA A 9 4.15 -48.55 5.52
C ALA A 9 3.85 -47.96 4.13
N ALA A 10 3.16 -48.68 3.24
CA ALA A 10 2.67 -48.17 1.97
C ALA A 10 1.45 -47.25 2.15
N GLN A 11 0.53 -47.59 3.07
CA GLN A 11 -0.60 -46.75 3.47
C GLN A 11 -0.12 -45.51 4.25
N ALA A 12 0.97 -45.62 5.02
CA ALA A 12 1.64 -44.48 5.66
C ALA A 12 2.46 -43.63 4.67
N LYS A 13 2.96 -44.22 3.57
CA LYS A 13 3.58 -43.51 2.44
C LYS A 13 2.54 -42.81 1.57
N GLU A 14 1.36 -43.41 1.38
CA GLU A 14 0.21 -42.79 0.69
C GLU A 14 -0.44 -41.70 1.55
N SER A 15 -0.57 -41.89 2.87
CA SER A 15 -1.04 -40.84 3.78
C SER A 15 0.02 -39.77 4.07
N GLY A 16 1.27 -39.99 3.65
CA GLY A 16 2.41 -39.10 3.83
C GLY A 16 2.67 -38.17 2.65
N LYS A 17 2.04 -38.41 1.49
CA LYS A 17 1.72 -37.32 0.57
C LYS A 17 0.54 -36.59 1.18
N ALA A 18 0.80 -35.62 2.05
CA ALA A 18 -0.18 -34.55 2.23
C ALA A 18 -0.60 -34.14 0.81
N LEU A 19 -1.90 -34.23 0.47
CA LEU A 19 -2.39 -33.82 -0.84
C LEU A 19 -1.75 -32.46 -1.13
N GLN A 20 -0.86 -32.43 -2.12
CA GLN A 20 -0.16 -31.22 -2.49
C GLN A 20 -1.24 -30.31 -3.07
N LYS A 21 -1.52 -29.22 -2.37
CA LYS A 21 -2.56 -28.28 -2.75
C LYS A 21 -2.13 -27.65 -4.07
N ASP A 22 -3.04 -27.59 -5.03
CA ASP A 22 -2.76 -27.16 -6.41
C ASP A 22 -2.94 -25.64 -6.58
N GLY A 23 -3.34 -24.91 -5.53
CA GLY A 23 -3.40 -23.46 -5.57
C GLY A 23 -4.15 -22.83 -4.40
N VAL A 24 -4.24 -21.51 -4.46
CA VAL A 24 -4.92 -20.65 -3.48
C VAL A 24 -5.79 -19.63 -4.21
N VAL A 25 -7.03 -19.49 -3.75
CA VAL A 25 -7.93 -18.39 -4.10
C VAL A 25 -7.92 -17.40 -2.95
N SER A 26 -7.29 -16.25 -3.17
CA SER A 26 -7.25 -15.15 -2.22
C SER A 26 -8.47 -14.26 -2.43
N VAL A 27 -9.27 -14.07 -1.38
CA VAL A 27 -10.50 -13.26 -1.37
C VAL A 27 -10.35 -12.14 -0.34
N THR A 28 -10.38 -10.90 -0.82
CA THR A 28 -10.50 -9.70 0.01
C THR A 28 -11.94 -9.20 -0.06
N LEU A 29 -12.72 -9.48 0.98
CA LEU A 29 -14.10 -9.04 1.13
C LEU A 29 -14.13 -7.56 1.53
N VAL A 30 -14.74 -6.71 0.70
CA VAL A 30 -14.74 -5.26 0.90
C VAL A 30 -15.99 -4.83 1.65
N GLU A 31 -17.13 -4.89 0.98
CA GLU A 31 -18.38 -4.30 1.45
C GLU A 31 -19.60 -4.98 0.81
N GLY A 32 -20.74 -4.83 1.46
CA GLY A 32 -22.06 -5.11 0.92
C GLY A 32 -22.79 -3.79 0.67
N GLN A 33 -23.63 -3.73 -0.36
CA GLN A 33 -24.45 -2.55 -0.62
C GLN A 33 -25.90 -2.96 -0.82
N LYS A 34 -26.81 -2.16 -0.22
CA LYS A 34 -28.27 -2.33 -0.33
C LYS A 34 -28.73 -3.76 -0.03
N LEU A 35 -28.17 -4.35 1.03
CA LEU A 35 -28.63 -5.65 1.51
C LEU A 35 -30.08 -5.55 2.01
N ILE A 36 -30.79 -6.67 2.00
CA ILE A 36 -32.15 -6.75 2.55
C ILE A 36 -32.12 -6.64 4.07
N ALA A 37 -33.15 -6.03 4.64
CA ALA A 37 -33.36 -5.98 6.09
C ALA A 37 -34.13 -7.23 6.52
N MET A 38 -33.59 -7.96 7.50
CA MET A 38 -34.28 -9.09 8.14
C MET A 38 -34.72 -8.78 9.57
N ASP A 39 -34.09 -7.82 10.24
CA ASP A 39 -34.46 -7.43 11.59
C ASP A 39 -35.68 -6.49 11.62
N ASP A 40 -36.46 -6.58 12.70
CA ASP A 40 -37.61 -5.69 12.97
C ASP A 40 -37.24 -4.19 13.02
N ASN A 41 -35.95 -3.88 13.23
CA ASN A 41 -35.42 -2.52 13.25
C ASN A 41 -35.20 -1.93 11.84
N GLY A 42 -35.46 -2.70 10.79
CA GLY A 42 -35.23 -2.30 9.39
C GLY A 42 -33.77 -2.36 8.95
N THR A 43 -32.92 -3.08 9.69
CA THR A 43 -31.51 -3.35 9.38
C THR A 43 -31.21 -4.85 9.45
N SER A 44 -29.93 -5.21 9.47
CA SER A 44 -29.42 -6.58 9.63
C SER A 44 -28.04 -6.54 10.26
N ASP A 45 -27.58 -7.68 10.77
CA ASP A 45 -26.22 -7.96 11.26
C ASP A 45 -25.40 -8.82 10.26
N PRO A 46 -25.21 -8.40 8.99
CA PRO A 46 -24.78 -9.28 7.91
C PRO A 46 -23.33 -9.78 8.06
N TYR A 47 -23.12 -11.04 7.67
CA TYR A 47 -21.82 -11.66 7.49
C TYR A 47 -21.80 -12.59 6.27
N CYS A 48 -20.63 -12.79 5.69
CA CYS A 48 -20.44 -13.64 4.52
C CYS A 48 -19.89 -15.01 4.91
N ARG A 49 -20.32 -16.06 4.18
CA ARG A 49 -19.71 -17.38 4.15
C ARG A 49 -19.20 -17.67 2.75
N PHE A 50 -17.96 -18.13 2.67
CA PHE A 50 -17.31 -18.56 1.44
C PHE A 50 -17.18 -20.07 1.44
N LYS A 51 -17.43 -20.69 0.29
CA LYS A 51 -17.19 -22.12 0.08
C LYS A 51 -16.54 -22.34 -1.29
N LEU A 52 -15.42 -23.05 -1.29
CA LEU A 52 -14.71 -23.49 -2.50
C LEU A 52 -14.33 -24.96 -2.30
N GLY A 53 -14.99 -25.86 -3.02
CA GLY A 53 -14.87 -27.30 -2.77
C GLY A 53 -15.19 -27.65 -1.31
N ASN A 54 -14.16 -28.09 -0.58
CA ASN A 54 -14.24 -28.46 0.84
C ASN A 54 -13.85 -27.33 1.81
N GLU A 55 -13.17 -26.29 1.33
CA GLU A 55 -12.78 -25.15 2.15
C GLU A 55 -13.99 -24.25 2.45
N LYS A 56 -14.11 -23.82 3.71
CA LYS A 56 -15.20 -22.96 4.18
C LYS A 56 -14.67 -21.89 5.11
N TYR A 57 -15.02 -20.64 4.84
CA TYR A 57 -14.64 -19.49 5.66
C TYR A 57 -15.86 -18.64 5.99
N LYS A 58 -15.81 -17.93 7.12
CA LYS A 58 -16.86 -17.03 7.60
C LYS A 58 -16.23 -15.71 8.02
N SER A 59 -16.84 -14.60 7.60
CA SER A 59 -16.46 -13.25 8.04
C SER A 59 -17.04 -12.92 9.41
N LYS A 60 -16.54 -11.84 10.01
CA LYS A 60 -17.19 -11.18 11.15
C LYS A 60 -18.53 -10.57 10.69
N SER A 61 -19.44 -10.41 11.64
CA SER A 61 -20.73 -9.76 11.45
C SER A 61 -20.61 -8.26 11.67
N CYS A 62 -21.14 -7.46 10.75
CA CYS A 62 -21.30 -6.02 10.92
C CYS A 62 -22.69 -5.74 11.49
N LYS A 63 -22.80 -4.95 12.56
CA LYS A 63 -24.10 -4.77 13.23
C LYS A 63 -24.95 -3.65 12.63
N GLU A 64 -26.27 -3.83 12.67
CA GLU A 64 -27.32 -2.85 12.38
C GLU A 64 -27.08 -2.07 11.07
N THR A 65 -26.79 -2.78 9.98
CA THR A 65 -26.45 -2.13 8.69
C THR A 65 -26.83 -2.95 7.47
N LEU A 66 -27.33 -2.25 6.44
CA LEU A 66 -27.57 -2.81 5.10
C LEU A 66 -26.42 -2.51 4.12
N ASN A 67 -25.41 -1.78 4.57
CA ASN A 67 -24.22 -1.43 3.80
C ASN A 67 -22.95 -1.78 4.59
N PRO A 68 -22.75 -3.08 4.93
CA PRO A 68 -21.65 -3.51 5.78
C PRO A 68 -20.29 -3.27 5.14
N GLN A 69 -19.30 -3.02 5.99
CA GLN A 69 -17.90 -2.85 5.61
C GLN A 69 -17.08 -3.91 6.34
N TRP A 70 -16.93 -5.09 5.74
CA TRP A 70 -16.23 -6.21 6.39
C TRP A 70 -14.72 -5.99 6.40
N LYS A 71 -14.14 -5.65 5.24
CA LYS A 71 -12.69 -5.41 5.07
C LYS A 71 -11.85 -6.57 5.63
N GLU A 72 -12.20 -7.79 5.24
CA GLU A 72 -11.57 -9.03 5.71
C GLU A 72 -10.92 -9.79 4.55
N HIS A 73 -9.94 -10.62 4.89
CA HIS A 73 -9.17 -11.38 3.92
C HIS A 73 -9.19 -12.88 4.23
N PHE A 74 -9.33 -13.70 3.18
CA PHE A 74 -9.42 -15.16 3.27
C PHE A 74 -8.58 -15.80 2.16
N ASP A 75 -7.84 -16.84 2.49
CA ASP A 75 -7.07 -17.65 1.53
C ASP A 75 -7.66 -19.07 1.48
N LEU A 76 -8.39 -19.38 0.41
CA LEU A 76 -9.04 -20.69 0.20
C LEU A 76 -8.13 -21.57 -0.66
N LYS A 77 -7.63 -22.67 -0.09
CA LYS A 77 -6.74 -23.58 -0.82
C LYS A 77 -7.57 -24.59 -1.62
N PHE A 78 -7.12 -24.97 -2.81
CA PHE A 78 -7.84 -25.93 -3.66
C PHE A 78 -6.92 -27.00 -4.24
N PHE A 79 -7.54 -28.07 -4.75
CA PHE A 79 -6.91 -29.17 -5.47
C PHE A 79 -7.34 -29.15 -6.95
N ALA A 80 -6.61 -29.84 -7.82
CA ALA A 80 -6.79 -29.81 -9.27
C ALA A 80 -8.18 -30.31 -9.72
N ASP A 81 -8.79 -31.19 -8.92
CA ASP A 81 -10.12 -31.74 -9.07
C ASP A 81 -11.22 -30.89 -8.41
N THR A 82 -10.86 -29.78 -7.76
CA THR A 82 -11.83 -28.87 -7.15
C THR A 82 -12.56 -28.08 -8.22
N ASP A 83 -13.90 -28.10 -8.15
CA ASP A 83 -14.73 -27.24 -8.98
C ASP A 83 -14.47 -25.77 -8.64
N MET A 84 -14.10 -24.98 -9.64
CA MET A 84 -13.62 -23.59 -9.48
C MET A 84 -14.77 -22.60 -9.35
N ILE A 85 -15.81 -22.98 -8.60
CA ILE A 85 -16.97 -22.15 -8.30
C ILE A 85 -16.86 -21.70 -6.83
N LEU A 86 -16.64 -20.40 -6.63
CA LEU A 86 -16.68 -19.79 -5.32
C LEU A 86 -18.12 -19.44 -4.98
N GLU A 87 -18.72 -20.19 -4.05
CA GLU A 87 -20.03 -19.87 -3.48
C GLU A 87 -19.84 -18.83 -2.38
N VAL A 88 -20.51 -17.68 -2.54
CA VAL A 88 -20.57 -16.62 -1.54
C VAL A 88 -22.01 -16.49 -1.07
N SER A 89 -22.22 -16.61 0.24
CA SER A 89 -23.55 -16.51 0.84
C SER A 89 -23.54 -15.52 1.99
N VAL A 90 -24.56 -14.66 2.04
CA VAL A 90 -24.73 -13.65 3.09
C VAL A 90 -25.82 -14.12 4.03
N TYR A 91 -25.56 -13.97 5.32
CA TYR A 91 -26.45 -14.34 6.40
C TYR A 91 -26.57 -13.19 7.38
N ASP A 92 -27.76 -13.07 7.99
CA ASP A 92 -27.99 -12.23 9.14
C ASP A 92 -27.57 -12.97 10.42
N ARG A 93 -26.97 -12.27 11.38
CA ARG A 93 -26.52 -12.87 12.63
C ARG A 93 -27.53 -12.61 13.75
N ASP A 94 -28.31 -13.63 14.04
CA ASP A 94 -29.29 -13.61 15.12
C ASP A 94 -28.85 -14.32 16.39
N ILE A 95 -29.52 -13.99 17.50
CA ILE A 95 -29.30 -14.62 18.81
C ILE A 95 -29.67 -16.11 18.77
N ARG A 96 -30.72 -16.48 18.02
CA ARG A 96 -31.23 -17.86 17.98
C ARG A 96 -30.65 -18.66 16.82
N LYS A 97 -30.82 -18.15 15.59
CA LYS A 97 -30.42 -18.84 14.37
C LYS A 97 -30.22 -17.83 13.26
N ASP A 98 -29.01 -17.79 12.71
CA ASP A 98 -28.65 -16.97 11.56
C ASP A 98 -29.60 -17.20 10.38
N GLU A 99 -30.17 -16.10 9.86
CA GLU A 99 -31.08 -16.10 8.71
C GLU A 99 -30.34 -15.95 7.38
N PHE A 100 -30.79 -16.63 6.33
CA PHE A 100 -30.16 -16.55 5.02
C PHE A 100 -30.67 -15.32 4.27
N MET A 101 -29.75 -14.49 3.77
CA MET A 101 -30.10 -13.26 3.05
C MET A 101 -30.01 -13.44 1.53
N GLY A 102 -28.92 -14.03 1.04
CA GLY A 102 -28.71 -14.20 -0.39
C GLY A 102 -27.43 -14.95 -0.71
N ARG A 103 -27.30 -15.40 -1.97
CA ARG A 103 -26.15 -16.16 -2.46
C ARG A 103 -25.75 -15.69 -3.84
N VAL A 104 -24.48 -15.89 -4.18
CA VAL A 104 -23.96 -15.80 -5.55
C VAL A 104 -22.89 -16.86 -5.76
N ASN A 105 -22.88 -17.48 -6.93
CA ASN A 105 -21.87 -18.44 -7.36
C ASN A 105 -20.97 -17.80 -8.42
N ILE A 106 -19.69 -17.67 -8.11
CA ILE A 106 -18.71 -17.03 -8.98
C ILE A 106 -17.83 -18.10 -9.61
N ASP A 107 -17.94 -18.25 -10.93
CA ASP A 107 -17.07 -19.12 -11.72
C ASP A 107 -15.69 -18.47 -11.90
N LEU A 108 -14.70 -19.01 -11.19
CA LEU A 108 -13.34 -18.50 -11.17
C LEU A 108 -12.55 -18.82 -12.44
N THR A 109 -13.02 -19.75 -13.28
CA THR A 109 -12.34 -20.11 -14.55
C THR A 109 -12.34 -18.98 -15.57
N LYS A 110 -13.26 -18.03 -15.41
CA LYS A 110 -13.42 -16.85 -16.28
C LYS A 110 -12.38 -15.75 -16.02
N TYR A 111 -11.62 -15.86 -14.93
CA TYR A 111 -10.65 -14.85 -14.53
C TYR A 111 -9.24 -15.33 -14.80
N GLU A 112 -8.38 -14.42 -15.26
CA GLU A 112 -6.96 -14.70 -15.46
C GLU A 112 -6.29 -15.04 -14.12
N ARG A 113 -5.51 -16.11 -14.10
CA ARG A 113 -4.70 -16.53 -12.94
C ARG A 113 -3.52 -15.58 -12.72
N GLU A 114 -2.93 -15.63 -11.53
CA GLU A 114 -1.81 -14.78 -11.12
C GLU A 114 -2.08 -13.28 -11.27
N ARG A 115 -3.37 -12.91 -11.21
CA ARG A 115 -3.87 -11.55 -11.33
C ARG A 115 -5.03 -11.34 -10.36
N SER A 116 -5.10 -10.16 -9.77
CA SER A 116 -6.20 -9.75 -8.89
C SER A 116 -7.30 -9.05 -9.69
N HIS A 117 -8.55 -9.46 -9.45
CA HIS A 117 -9.76 -8.95 -10.11
C HIS A 117 -10.73 -8.38 -9.09
N LYS A 118 -11.31 -7.21 -9.38
CA LYS A 118 -12.41 -6.65 -8.58
C LYS A 118 -13.72 -7.24 -9.09
N ILE A 119 -14.50 -7.86 -8.22
CA ILE A 119 -15.78 -8.47 -8.53
C ILE A 119 -16.87 -7.74 -7.73
N GLU A 120 -17.84 -7.21 -8.45
CA GLU A 120 -19.08 -6.65 -7.90
C GLU A 120 -20.19 -7.66 -8.26
N ALA A 121 -20.62 -8.45 -7.28
CA ALA A 121 -21.53 -9.57 -7.47
C ALA A 121 -22.91 -9.23 -6.89
N GLU A 122 -23.94 -9.26 -7.72
CA GLU A 122 -25.33 -9.16 -7.27
C GLU A 122 -25.77 -10.49 -6.65
N LEU A 123 -26.42 -10.41 -5.50
CA LEU A 123 -26.99 -11.57 -4.82
C LEU A 123 -28.30 -11.99 -5.51
N GLU A 124 -28.59 -13.28 -5.46
CA GLU A 124 -29.86 -13.86 -5.90
C GLU A 124 -31.06 -13.13 -5.29
N ASP A 125 -32.19 -13.15 -6.01
CA ASP A 125 -33.47 -12.55 -5.63
C ASP A 125 -33.40 -11.04 -5.31
N GLY A 126 -32.37 -10.34 -5.80
CA GLY A 126 -32.21 -8.91 -5.56
C GLY A 126 -31.83 -8.58 -4.12
N ALA A 127 -31.20 -9.52 -3.40
CA ALA A 127 -30.84 -9.37 -1.98
C ALA A 127 -29.70 -8.36 -1.69
N GLY A 128 -29.34 -7.54 -2.68
CA GLY A 128 -28.25 -6.57 -2.64
C GLY A 128 -27.03 -7.01 -3.45
N MET A 129 -25.89 -6.35 -3.21
CA MET A 129 -24.63 -6.68 -3.90
C MET A 129 -23.47 -6.80 -2.91
N VAL A 130 -22.49 -7.63 -3.26
CA VAL A 130 -21.24 -7.80 -2.51
C VAL A 130 -20.06 -7.44 -3.41
N THR A 131 -19.15 -6.64 -2.89
CA THR A 131 -17.90 -6.26 -3.56
C THR A 131 -16.72 -6.96 -2.92
N MET A 132 -15.88 -7.60 -3.74
CA MET A 132 -14.68 -8.31 -3.29
C MET A 132 -13.55 -8.20 -4.33
N HIS A 133 -12.32 -8.39 -3.89
CA HIS A 133 -11.20 -8.65 -4.78
C HIS A 133 -10.84 -10.14 -4.71
N VAL A 134 -10.71 -10.79 -5.87
CA VAL A 134 -10.37 -12.22 -5.95
C VAL A 134 -9.14 -12.39 -6.82
N ALA A 135 -8.20 -13.22 -6.36
CA ALA A 135 -7.05 -13.64 -7.14
C ALA A 135 -6.88 -15.15 -7.06
N VAL A 136 -6.70 -15.80 -8.21
CA VAL A 136 -6.44 -17.23 -8.30
C VAL A 136 -4.95 -17.44 -8.56
N THR A 137 -4.25 -18.06 -7.62
CA THR A 137 -2.85 -18.47 -7.77
C THR A 137 -2.81 -19.99 -7.89
N ALA A 138 -2.25 -20.53 -8.97
CA ALA A 138 -2.27 -21.97 -9.23
C ALA A 138 -0.86 -22.58 -9.35
N ILE A 139 -0.74 -23.85 -9.01
CA ILE A 139 0.47 -24.67 -8.94
C ILE A 139 0.35 -25.74 -10.01
N ASP A 140 1.25 -25.72 -10.99
CA ASP A 140 1.53 -26.81 -11.92
C ASP A 140 0.33 -27.42 -12.68
N ILE A 141 -0.68 -26.60 -13.02
CA ILE A 141 -1.78 -27.02 -13.90
C ILE A 141 -1.41 -26.68 -15.36
N PRO A 142 -1.54 -27.62 -16.32
CA PRO A 142 -1.31 -27.36 -17.75
C PRO A 142 -2.12 -26.15 -18.23
N GLY A 143 -1.46 -25.18 -18.89
CA GLY A 143 -2.04 -23.89 -19.28
C GLY A 143 -1.79 -22.74 -18.30
N CYS A 144 -1.09 -22.99 -17.19
CA CYS A 144 -0.63 -21.98 -16.24
C CYS A 144 0.85 -21.66 -16.49
N GLU A 145 1.15 -20.75 -17.41
CA GLU A 145 2.54 -20.35 -17.76
C GLU A 145 3.13 -19.35 -16.74
N SER A 146 2.99 -19.64 -15.43
CA SER A 146 3.56 -18.80 -14.36
C SER A 146 4.90 -19.31 -13.82
N ASP A 147 5.28 -20.55 -14.13
CA ASP A 147 6.62 -21.09 -13.87
C ASP A 147 7.62 -20.37 -14.78
N LEU A 148 8.55 -19.65 -14.18
CA LEU A 148 9.58 -18.89 -14.89
C LEU A 148 10.48 -19.79 -15.74
N ASN A 149 10.66 -21.07 -15.38
CA ASN A 149 11.45 -22.01 -16.15
C ASN A 149 10.75 -22.45 -17.45
N ALA A 150 9.41 -22.41 -17.48
CA ALA A 150 8.58 -22.67 -18.64
C ALA A 150 8.09 -21.37 -19.33
N TYR A 151 8.25 -20.21 -18.68
CA TYR A 151 7.82 -18.92 -19.18
C TYR A 151 8.63 -18.52 -20.40
N VAL A 152 7.99 -18.56 -21.56
CA VAL A 152 8.51 -17.96 -22.79
C VAL A 152 7.96 -16.54 -22.86
N GLU A 153 8.82 -15.54 -22.71
CA GLU A 153 8.42 -14.15 -22.88
C GLU A 153 7.97 -13.96 -24.34
N GLU A 154 6.66 -13.81 -24.55
CA GLU A 154 6.10 -13.59 -25.88
C GLU A 154 6.81 -12.39 -26.53
N PRO A 155 7.45 -12.56 -27.70
CA PRO A 155 8.34 -11.54 -28.27
C PRO A 155 7.63 -10.20 -28.53
N ASN A 156 6.31 -10.23 -28.76
CA ASN A 156 5.51 -9.04 -29.09
C ASN A 156 4.78 -8.43 -27.89
N ARG A 157 4.62 -9.15 -26.77
CA ARG A 157 3.78 -8.70 -25.64
C ARG A 157 4.27 -7.40 -25.04
N ARG A 158 5.60 -7.23 -24.94
CA ARG A 158 6.19 -5.97 -24.48
C ARG A 158 5.86 -4.82 -25.42
N GLU A 159 6.05 -5.00 -26.72
CA GLU A 159 5.73 -3.93 -27.67
C GLU A 159 4.26 -3.52 -27.61
N GLU A 160 3.37 -4.48 -27.37
CA GLU A 160 1.95 -4.22 -27.19
C GLU A 160 1.68 -3.41 -25.92
N LEU A 161 2.33 -3.76 -24.80
CA LEU A 161 2.28 -3.01 -23.54
C LEU A 161 2.86 -1.59 -23.70
N GLU A 162 4.01 -1.44 -24.37
CA GLU A 162 4.60 -0.14 -24.68
C GLU A 162 3.68 0.70 -25.58
N LYS A 163 3.03 0.07 -26.57
CA LYS A 163 1.99 0.72 -27.39
C LYS A 163 0.74 1.07 -26.56
N GLN A 164 0.39 0.29 -25.54
CA GLN A 164 -0.76 0.50 -24.64
C GLN A 164 -0.56 1.67 -23.67
N PHE A 165 0.64 1.75 -23.09
CA PHE A 165 1.03 2.77 -22.11
C PHE A 165 1.77 3.97 -22.75
N GLY A 166 2.06 3.91 -24.05
CA GLY A 166 2.63 5.03 -24.79
C GLY A 166 1.71 6.25 -24.85
N LEU A 167 2.31 7.42 -25.11
CA LEU A 167 1.63 8.73 -25.09
C LEU A 167 0.45 8.83 -26.07
N LYS A 168 0.49 8.10 -27.19
CA LYS A 168 -0.56 8.11 -28.23
C LYS A 168 -1.89 7.53 -27.74
N LYS A 169 -1.88 6.61 -26.77
CA LYS A 169 -3.09 5.95 -26.25
C LYS A 169 -3.58 6.52 -24.92
N THR A 170 -3.07 7.67 -24.47
CA THR A 170 -3.39 8.26 -23.15
C THR A 170 -4.89 8.33 -22.86
N GLY A 171 -5.74 8.69 -23.83
CA GLY A 171 -7.17 8.92 -23.63
C GLY A 171 -8.08 7.69 -23.47
N LYS A 172 -7.64 6.47 -23.79
CA LYS A 172 -8.55 5.30 -23.84
C LYS A 172 -8.85 4.66 -22.48
N LYS A 173 -7.89 4.66 -21.55
CA LYS A 173 -8.02 3.97 -20.26
C LYS A 173 -7.35 4.76 -19.14
N ILE A 174 -7.95 5.89 -18.77
CA ILE A 174 -7.31 6.84 -17.84
C ILE A 174 -7.10 6.29 -16.42
N LYS A 175 -7.88 5.28 -16.01
CA LYS A 175 -7.76 4.61 -14.71
C LYS A 175 -6.64 3.55 -14.66
N GLU A 176 -6.21 3.04 -15.82
CA GLU A 176 -5.09 2.10 -15.93
C GLU A 176 -3.81 2.89 -16.21
N VAL A 177 -3.04 3.15 -15.16
CA VAL A 177 -1.85 4.00 -15.21
C VAL A 177 -0.64 3.23 -15.73
N GLY A 178 -0.50 1.97 -15.34
CA GLY A 178 0.64 1.15 -15.72
C GLY A 178 0.45 -0.34 -15.47
N TRP A 179 1.56 -1.05 -15.59
CA TRP A 179 1.70 -2.48 -15.41
C TRP A 179 3.03 -2.77 -14.71
N LEU A 180 3.01 -3.73 -13.80
CA LEU A 180 4.18 -4.24 -13.09
C LEU A 180 4.25 -5.75 -13.29
N GLN A 181 5.44 -6.25 -13.60
CA GLN A 181 5.77 -7.67 -13.55
C GLN A 181 6.82 -7.92 -12.48
N VAL A 182 6.55 -8.93 -11.66
CA VAL A 182 7.43 -9.39 -10.60
C VAL A 182 7.86 -10.82 -10.96
N LYS A 183 9.10 -10.99 -11.43
CA LYS A 183 9.73 -12.31 -11.59
C LYS A 183 10.42 -12.66 -10.27
N LEU A 184 9.72 -13.38 -9.40
CA LEU A 184 10.20 -13.80 -8.09
C LEU A 184 10.99 -15.10 -8.22
N HIS A 185 12.30 -15.05 -8.05
CA HIS A 185 13.17 -16.20 -8.23
C HIS A 185 13.21 -17.08 -6.96
N ARG A 186 13.79 -16.54 -5.89
CA ARG A 186 14.08 -17.31 -4.67
C ARG A 186 14.34 -16.41 -3.48
N ALA A 187 14.27 -16.98 -2.28
CA ALA A 187 14.88 -16.39 -1.08
C ALA A 187 16.09 -17.20 -0.62
N VAL A 188 17.00 -16.56 0.12
CA VAL A 188 18.23 -17.18 0.60
C VAL A 188 18.48 -16.77 2.05
N GLY A 189 18.80 -17.74 2.91
CA GLY A 189 19.21 -17.52 4.29
C GLY A 189 18.11 -16.99 5.21
N LEU A 190 16.88 -17.46 5.02
CA LEU A 190 15.75 -17.11 5.89
C LEU A 190 16.00 -17.56 7.36
N ALA A 191 15.28 -16.94 8.29
CA ALA A 191 15.26 -17.41 9.68
C ALA A 191 14.60 -18.79 9.75
N ALA A 192 15.14 -19.68 10.59
CA ALA A 192 14.45 -20.92 10.96
C ALA A 192 13.42 -20.61 12.04
N ALA A 193 12.16 -20.94 11.77
CA ALA A 193 11.07 -20.77 12.72
C ALA A 193 10.54 -22.11 13.25
N ASP A 194 10.68 -23.21 12.51
CA ASP A 194 10.35 -24.54 13.01
C ASP A 194 11.40 -25.11 13.97
N ILE A 195 10.93 -25.96 14.90
CA ILE A 195 11.73 -26.77 15.85
C ILE A 195 12.82 -27.62 15.15
N GLY A 196 12.65 -27.91 13.86
CA GLY A 196 13.61 -28.66 13.04
C GLY A 196 14.77 -27.83 12.46
N GLY A 197 14.86 -26.53 12.75
CA GLY A 197 15.88 -25.65 12.19
C GLY A 197 15.65 -25.29 10.71
N ALA A 198 14.44 -25.48 10.21
CA ALA A 198 13.99 -25.11 8.87
C ALA A 198 12.75 -24.20 8.98
N SER A 199 12.17 -23.84 7.84
CA SER A 199 10.86 -23.22 7.72
C SER A 199 10.13 -23.81 6.52
N ASP A 200 8.83 -23.59 6.43
CA ASP A 200 7.95 -23.84 5.30
C ASP A 200 7.58 -22.51 4.61
N PRO A 201 8.53 -21.81 3.96
CA PRO A 201 8.32 -20.45 3.49
C PRO A 201 7.38 -20.32 2.26
N PHE A 202 6.55 -19.28 2.30
CA PHE A 202 5.85 -18.71 1.15
C PHE A 202 5.95 -17.18 1.16
N ALA A 203 5.79 -16.54 0.01
CA ALA A 203 5.78 -15.09 -0.11
C ALA A 203 4.40 -14.57 -0.51
N VAL A 204 4.06 -13.40 0.02
CA VAL A 204 2.86 -12.63 -0.29
C VAL A 204 3.32 -11.35 -0.97
N ILE A 205 2.80 -11.09 -2.17
CA ILE A 205 3.17 -9.98 -3.04
C ILE A 205 1.98 -9.05 -3.14
N GLU A 206 2.13 -7.83 -2.66
CA GLU A 206 1.06 -6.85 -2.51
C GLU A 206 1.40 -5.54 -3.23
N VAL A 207 0.44 -5.04 -3.99
CA VAL A 207 0.45 -3.69 -4.56
C VAL A 207 -0.91 -3.07 -4.31
N ASN A 208 -0.97 -2.15 -3.36
CA ASN A 208 -2.21 -1.51 -2.92
C ASN A 208 -3.26 -2.55 -2.45
N ASN A 209 -4.35 -2.75 -3.19
CA ASN A 209 -5.40 -3.73 -2.86
C ASN A 209 -5.24 -5.07 -3.60
N ALA A 210 -4.27 -5.18 -4.51
CA ALA A 210 -3.97 -6.42 -5.19
C ALA A 210 -2.97 -7.23 -4.36
N ARG A 211 -3.29 -8.50 -4.12
CA ARG A 211 -2.51 -9.45 -3.32
C ARG A 211 -2.42 -10.76 -4.09
N LEU A 212 -1.20 -11.30 -4.19
CA LEU A 212 -0.89 -12.61 -4.78
C LEU A 212 0.01 -13.37 -3.81
N MET A 213 -0.06 -14.70 -3.84
CA MET A 213 0.68 -15.55 -2.91
C MET A 213 1.51 -16.58 -3.68
N THR A 214 2.69 -16.95 -3.19
CA THR A 214 3.46 -18.05 -3.76
C THR A 214 3.03 -19.39 -3.18
N PRO A 215 3.38 -20.49 -3.86
CA PRO A 215 3.36 -21.81 -3.24
C PRO A 215 4.27 -21.84 -2.01
N THR A 216 3.88 -22.65 -1.04
CA THR A 216 4.69 -22.98 0.14
C THR A 216 5.73 -24.02 -0.23
N ILE A 217 7.00 -23.75 0.09
CA ILE A 217 8.09 -24.70 -0.11
C ILE A 217 8.49 -25.24 1.25
N PHE A 218 8.24 -26.52 1.48
CA PHE A 218 8.43 -27.12 2.79
C PHE A 218 9.91 -27.36 3.15
N LYS A 219 10.25 -27.15 4.42
CA LYS A 219 11.50 -27.49 5.09
C LYS A 219 12.74 -26.93 4.41
N THR A 220 12.74 -25.63 4.12
CA THR A 220 13.88 -24.94 3.52
C THR A 220 14.03 -23.51 4.04
N LEU A 221 15.29 -23.06 4.14
CA LEU A 221 15.62 -21.64 4.37
C LEU A 221 16.01 -20.92 3.07
N ASN A 222 16.00 -21.64 1.95
CA ASN A 222 16.39 -21.15 0.63
C ASN A 222 15.35 -21.54 -0.43
N PRO A 223 14.08 -21.09 -0.29
CA PRO A 223 13.00 -21.46 -1.21
C PRO A 223 13.26 -20.93 -2.62
N GLN A 224 13.00 -21.75 -3.64
CA GLN A 224 13.05 -21.37 -5.05
C GLN A 224 11.63 -21.45 -5.63
N TRP A 225 11.01 -20.29 -5.86
CA TRP A 225 9.67 -20.23 -6.43
C TRP A 225 9.71 -20.17 -7.95
N GLU A 226 10.63 -19.38 -8.51
CA GLU A 226 10.80 -19.13 -9.94
C GLU A 226 9.45 -18.85 -10.62
N ARG A 227 8.78 -17.75 -10.21
CA ARG A 227 7.44 -17.40 -10.70
C ARG A 227 7.30 -15.97 -11.20
N VAL A 228 6.36 -15.79 -12.12
CA VAL A 228 5.99 -14.49 -12.68
C VAL A 228 4.61 -14.06 -12.22
N TYR A 229 4.52 -12.85 -11.67
CA TYR A 229 3.28 -12.23 -11.22
C TYR A 229 3.07 -10.90 -11.94
N GLU A 230 1.82 -10.57 -12.28
CA GLU A 230 1.49 -9.35 -13.00
C GLU A 230 0.42 -8.52 -12.29
N PHE A 231 0.68 -7.22 -12.20
CA PHE A 231 -0.21 -6.25 -11.55
C PHE A 231 -0.58 -5.14 -12.52
N ASN A 232 -1.86 -4.77 -12.53
CA ASN A 232 -2.30 -3.55 -13.20
C ASN A 232 -2.24 -2.39 -12.22
N LEU A 233 -1.39 -1.43 -12.53
CA LEU A 233 -1.13 -0.29 -11.67
C LEU A 233 -2.19 0.79 -11.90
N LYS A 234 -2.87 1.15 -10.82
CA LYS A 234 -3.81 2.27 -10.81
C LYS A 234 -3.16 3.57 -10.36
N ASP A 235 -2.05 3.50 -9.61
CA ASP A 235 -1.25 4.65 -9.21
C ASP A 235 0.24 4.22 -9.20
N ILE A 236 1.11 5.01 -9.82
CA ILE A 236 2.55 4.72 -9.89
C ILE A 236 3.27 5.06 -8.56
N HIS A 237 2.59 5.78 -7.65
CA HIS A 237 3.10 6.12 -6.31
C HIS A 237 2.78 5.02 -5.29
N ASP A 238 2.21 3.90 -5.73
CA ASP A 238 2.06 2.72 -4.90
C ASP A 238 3.43 2.08 -4.60
N VAL A 239 3.43 1.21 -3.59
CA VAL A 239 4.61 0.51 -3.10
C VAL A 239 4.36 -0.98 -3.30
N LEU A 240 5.34 -1.67 -3.86
CA LEU A 240 5.38 -3.12 -3.92
C LEU A 240 5.86 -3.64 -2.57
N GLU A 241 5.00 -4.33 -1.85
CA GLU A 241 5.30 -4.97 -0.58
C GLU A 241 5.41 -6.48 -0.80
N ILE A 242 6.53 -7.08 -0.41
CA ILE A 242 6.70 -8.54 -0.46
C ILE A 242 7.05 -9.02 0.94
N SER A 243 6.17 -9.85 1.50
CA SER A 243 6.31 -10.43 2.83
C SER A 243 6.54 -11.92 2.71
N VAL A 244 7.58 -12.45 3.35
CA VAL A 244 7.86 -13.88 3.43
C VAL A 244 7.38 -14.39 4.78
N TYR A 245 6.58 -15.44 4.76
CA TYR A 245 5.98 -16.06 5.93
C TYR A 245 6.38 -17.53 6.03
N ASP A 246 6.33 -18.08 7.23
CA ASP A 246 6.42 -19.51 7.52
C ASP A 246 5.00 -20.11 7.64
N GLU A 247 4.72 -21.21 6.92
CA GLU A 247 3.42 -21.87 7.03
C GLU A 247 3.38 -22.86 8.21
N ASP A 248 2.78 -22.44 9.31
CA ASP A 248 2.55 -23.32 10.45
C ASP A 248 1.39 -24.30 10.25
N LYS A 249 1.56 -25.54 10.74
CA LYS A 249 0.50 -26.56 10.72
C LYS A 249 -0.73 -26.19 11.56
N ARG A 250 -0.56 -25.32 12.56
CA ARG A 250 -1.61 -24.84 13.47
C ARG A 250 -1.29 -23.41 13.91
N GLY A 251 -1.83 -22.42 13.22
CA GLY A 251 -1.63 -21.02 13.60
C GLY A 251 -1.86 -20.08 12.44
N ALA A 252 -1.73 -18.78 12.73
CA ALA A 252 -1.49 -17.80 11.69
C ALA A 252 -0.02 -17.93 11.24
N PRO A 253 0.29 -17.75 9.94
CA PRO A 253 1.66 -17.80 9.46
C PRO A 253 2.59 -16.78 10.13
N ASP A 254 3.78 -17.20 10.53
CA ASP A 254 4.77 -16.33 11.16
C ASP A 254 5.57 -15.52 10.13
N LEU A 255 5.75 -14.22 10.35
CA LEU A 255 6.48 -13.36 9.42
C LEU A 255 8.00 -13.59 9.55
N LEU A 256 8.63 -14.09 8.49
CA LEU A 256 10.09 -14.25 8.41
C LEU A 256 10.80 -12.95 8.00
N GLY A 257 10.14 -12.12 7.18
CA GLY A 257 10.65 -10.80 6.83
C GLY A 257 9.87 -10.14 5.68
N ARG A 258 10.08 -8.84 5.50
CA ARG A 258 9.37 -8.03 4.51
C ARG A 258 10.30 -7.08 3.75
N VAL A 259 9.95 -6.75 2.52
CA VAL A 259 10.54 -5.64 1.75
C VAL A 259 9.44 -4.75 1.18
N ALA A 260 9.68 -3.44 1.16
CA ALA A 260 8.80 -2.43 0.59
C ALA A 260 9.57 -1.61 -0.46
N ILE A 261 9.11 -1.62 -1.70
CA ILE A 261 9.81 -1.02 -2.85
C ILE A 261 8.87 -0.04 -3.56
N PRO A 262 9.13 1.28 -3.52
CA PRO A 262 8.35 2.25 -4.28
C PRO A 262 8.45 1.97 -5.78
N LEU A 263 7.32 1.95 -6.50
CA LEU A 263 7.33 1.56 -7.92
C LEU A 263 8.18 2.49 -8.79
N LEU A 264 8.22 3.78 -8.45
CA LEU A 264 9.08 4.78 -9.13
C LEU A 264 10.58 4.59 -8.89
N GLN A 265 10.99 3.80 -7.89
CA GLN A 265 12.40 3.49 -7.60
C GLN A 265 12.85 2.16 -8.24
N ILE A 266 11.94 1.43 -8.88
CA ILE A 266 12.25 0.17 -9.56
C ILE A 266 13.15 0.47 -10.76
N THR A 267 14.27 -0.22 -10.83
CA THR A 267 15.09 -0.27 -12.05
C THR A 267 14.59 -1.43 -12.91
N PRO A 268 14.01 -1.17 -14.09
CA PRO A 268 13.40 -2.21 -14.89
C PRO A 268 14.40 -3.29 -15.30
N ARG A 269 13.95 -4.56 -15.26
CA ARG A 269 14.63 -5.75 -15.78
C ARG A 269 15.97 -6.09 -15.16
N GLU A 270 16.30 -5.48 -14.02
CA GLU A 270 17.51 -5.82 -13.30
C GLU A 270 17.22 -6.88 -12.25
N LYS A 271 17.91 -8.03 -12.34
CA LYS A 271 17.87 -9.06 -11.29
C LYS A 271 18.63 -8.55 -10.08
N ARG A 272 17.91 -8.28 -8.99
CA ARG A 272 18.46 -7.70 -7.77
C ARG A 272 18.18 -8.58 -6.57
N MET A 273 19.06 -8.45 -5.59
CA MET A 273 18.91 -9.04 -4.27
C MET A 273 18.49 -7.94 -3.29
N TYR A 274 17.47 -8.22 -2.48
CA TYR A 274 16.89 -7.30 -1.52
C TYR A 274 17.05 -7.88 -0.11
N GLN A 275 17.56 -7.07 0.81
CA GLN A 275 17.65 -7.41 2.23
C GLN A 275 16.25 -7.39 2.85
N LEU A 276 15.86 -8.48 3.53
CA LEU A 276 14.62 -8.51 4.29
C LEU A 276 14.73 -7.65 5.55
N LYS A 277 13.60 -7.02 5.91
CA LYS A 277 13.41 -6.24 7.12
C LYS A 277 12.38 -6.91 8.03
N ASP A 278 12.31 -6.45 9.26
CA ASP A 278 11.33 -6.89 10.26
C ASP A 278 9.91 -6.39 9.96
N LYS A 279 8.97 -6.69 10.88
CA LYS A 279 7.55 -6.31 10.77
C LYS A 279 7.33 -4.79 10.64
N THR A 280 8.22 -3.98 11.22
CA THR A 280 8.13 -2.51 11.22
C THR A 280 8.79 -1.88 9.99
N LEU A 281 9.53 -2.66 9.19
CA LEU A 281 10.37 -2.19 8.08
C LEU A 281 11.48 -1.20 8.52
N GLU A 282 11.86 -1.23 9.79
CA GLU A 282 12.92 -0.37 10.34
C GLU A 282 14.22 -1.15 10.55
N LYS A 283 14.15 -2.38 11.08
CA LYS A 283 15.33 -3.20 11.42
C LYS A 283 15.58 -4.29 10.37
N ARG A 284 16.82 -4.82 10.32
CA ARG A 284 17.16 -5.96 9.45
C ARG A 284 16.51 -7.24 9.96
N ALA A 285 15.89 -8.00 9.07
CA ALA A 285 15.52 -9.40 9.30
C ALA A 285 16.52 -10.33 8.60
N LYS A 286 16.52 -11.61 8.97
CA LYS A 286 17.39 -12.60 8.30
C LYS A 286 16.89 -12.89 6.89
N GLY A 287 17.84 -13.08 6.00
CA GLY A 287 17.59 -13.54 4.64
C GLY A 287 17.46 -12.44 3.60
N HIS A 288 17.50 -12.88 2.36
CA HIS A 288 17.50 -12.04 1.18
C HIS A 288 16.50 -12.56 0.15
N LEU A 289 15.89 -11.65 -0.59
CA LEU A 289 14.94 -11.96 -1.64
C LEU A 289 15.54 -11.60 -3.01
N ILE A 290 15.53 -12.54 -3.95
CA ILE A 290 16.07 -12.35 -5.30
C ILE A 290 14.91 -12.30 -6.29
N MET A 291 14.81 -11.19 -7.01
CA MET A 291 13.73 -10.96 -7.97
C MET A 291 14.18 -10.04 -9.11
N THR A 292 13.44 -10.09 -10.22
CA THR A 292 13.55 -9.14 -11.33
C THR A 292 12.22 -8.41 -11.46
N LEU A 293 12.27 -7.08 -11.50
CA LEU A 293 11.09 -6.23 -11.54
C LEU A 293 11.04 -5.46 -12.87
N ASP A 294 9.87 -5.39 -13.50
CA ASP A 294 9.66 -4.58 -14.72
C ASP A 294 8.41 -3.73 -14.56
N VAL A 295 8.52 -2.44 -14.83
CA VAL A 295 7.43 -1.47 -14.66
C VAL A 295 7.31 -0.64 -15.91
N LEU A 296 6.10 -0.60 -16.46
CA LEU A 296 5.73 0.24 -17.60
C LEU A 296 4.51 1.07 -17.22
N TYR A 297 4.55 2.37 -17.46
CA TYR A 297 3.43 3.25 -17.16
C TYR A 297 3.35 4.42 -18.12
N ASN A 298 2.14 4.97 -18.25
CA ASN A 298 1.92 6.19 -19.01
C ASN A 298 2.13 7.41 -18.08
N PRO A 299 3.13 8.28 -18.34
CA PRO A 299 3.44 9.39 -17.44
C PRO A 299 2.32 10.44 -17.37
N ILE A 300 1.53 10.63 -18.43
CA ILE A 300 0.40 11.58 -18.43
C ILE A 300 -0.76 11.01 -17.61
N ARG A 301 -1.12 9.73 -17.78
CA ARG A 301 -2.15 9.09 -16.94
C ARG A 301 -1.72 9.10 -15.48
N ALA A 302 -0.45 8.83 -15.19
CA ALA A 302 0.12 8.94 -13.85
C ALA A 302 -0.01 10.35 -13.27
N ALA A 303 0.34 11.39 -14.03
CA ALA A 303 0.24 12.79 -13.59
C ALA A 303 -1.22 13.18 -13.28
N VAL A 304 -2.17 12.78 -14.14
CA VAL A 304 -3.60 12.98 -13.88
C VAL A 304 -4.03 12.20 -12.64
N ARG A 305 -3.54 10.97 -12.44
CA ARG A 305 -3.86 10.16 -11.26
C ARG A 305 -3.38 10.82 -9.96
N THR A 306 -2.23 11.49 -9.96
CA THR A 306 -1.60 12.15 -8.79
C THR A 306 -2.51 13.20 -8.13
N ILE A 307 -3.31 13.92 -8.91
CA ILE A 307 -4.19 15.00 -8.40
C ILE A 307 -5.61 14.53 -8.07
N ASN A 308 -5.90 13.23 -8.22
CA ASN A 308 -7.20 12.63 -7.90
C ASN A 308 -7.12 11.85 -6.58
N PRO A 309 -8.22 11.55 -5.88
CA PRO A 309 -8.17 10.82 -4.60
C PRO A 309 -7.48 9.46 -4.70
N ARG A 310 -6.61 9.13 -3.73
CA ARG A 310 -5.97 7.79 -3.68
C ARG A 310 -7.03 6.72 -3.42
N GLU A 311 -6.84 5.53 -3.99
CA GLU A 311 -7.71 4.41 -3.61
C GLU A 311 -7.39 4.03 -2.16
N PRO A 312 -8.40 3.96 -1.27
CA PRO A 312 -8.16 3.52 0.10
C PRO A 312 -7.73 2.05 0.09
N ARG A 313 -6.76 1.72 0.93
CA ARG A 313 -6.42 0.32 1.21
C ARG A 313 -7.58 -0.31 1.96
N VAL A 314 -8.14 -1.40 1.42
CA VAL A 314 -9.32 -2.08 1.98
C VAL A 314 -9.00 -2.62 3.37
N LEU A 315 -7.87 -3.32 3.51
CA LEU A 315 -7.44 -3.99 4.73
C LEU A 315 -6.67 -3.07 5.71
N PHE A 316 -6.89 -1.76 5.64
CA PHE A 316 -6.20 -0.82 6.53
C PHE A 316 -6.83 -0.81 7.92
N GLU A 317 -6.05 -1.22 8.93
CA GLU A 317 -6.40 -1.07 10.34
C GLU A 317 -5.70 0.17 10.92
N PRO A 318 -6.44 1.14 11.52
CA PRO A 318 -5.82 2.30 12.12
C PRO A 318 -4.97 1.87 13.32
N PRO A 319 -3.78 2.48 13.52
CA PRO A 319 -2.92 2.12 14.64
C PRO A 319 -3.64 2.37 15.97
N LYS A 320 -3.55 1.42 16.90
CA LYS A 320 -4.03 1.59 18.27
C LYS A 320 -3.31 2.75 18.95
N PHE A 321 -3.92 3.32 19.99
CA PHE A 321 -3.26 4.35 20.78
C PHE A 321 -1.97 3.78 21.41
N LYS A 322 -0.85 4.47 21.21
CA LYS A 322 0.42 4.19 21.86
C LYS A 322 1.05 5.51 22.28
N ARG A 323 1.39 5.64 23.57
CA ARG A 323 1.97 6.88 24.12
C ARG A 323 3.25 7.30 23.38
N GLN A 324 4.12 6.35 23.05
CA GLN A 324 5.36 6.60 22.31
C GLN A 324 5.09 7.15 20.90
N LEU A 325 4.08 6.62 20.19
CA LEU A 325 3.68 7.13 18.87
C LEU A 325 3.18 8.58 18.94
N LEU A 326 2.37 8.90 19.96
CA LEU A 326 1.92 10.27 20.20
C LEU A 326 3.11 11.21 20.43
N GLN A 327 4.03 10.85 21.32
CA GLN A 327 5.22 11.65 21.62
C GLN A 327 6.07 11.85 20.36
N ARG A 328 6.31 10.78 19.60
CA ARG A 328 7.04 10.84 18.32
C ARG A 328 6.38 11.78 17.32
N ASN A 329 5.05 11.80 17.25
CA ASN A 329 4.30 12.71 16.37
C ASN A 329 4.40 14.17 16.82
N ILE A 330 4.40 14.44 18.13
CA ILE A 330 4.63 15.78 18.68
C ILE A 330 6.05 16.25 18.32
N ASP A 331 7.06 15.40 18.49
CA ASP A 331 8.45 15.74 18.17
C ASP A 331 8.64 16.02 16.66
N ARG A 332 7.95 15.27 15.79
CA ARG A 332 7.93 15.51 14.33
C ARG A 332 7.40 16.91 14.00
N ILE A 333 6.26 17.30 14.60
CA ILE A 333 5.69 18.65 14.42
C ILE A 333 6.64 19.70 15.00
N GLY A 334 7.23 19.44 16.17
CA GLY A 334 8.20 20.33 16.82
C GLY A 334 9.41 20.62 15.92
N LYS A 335 9.95 19.61 15.22
CA LYS A 335 11.05 19.78 14.25
C LYS A 335 10.67 20.72 13.10
N VAL A 336 9.46 20.58 12.54
CA VAL A 336 8.95 21.50 11.52
C VAL A 336 8.78 22.91 12.08
N GLY A 337 8.21 23.02 13.29
CA GLY A 337 8.05 24.29 14.00
C GLY A 337 9.39 25.00 14.24
N ALA A 338 10.43 24.28 14.65
CA ALA A 338 11.77 24.81 14.82
C ALA A 338 12.37 25.31 13.49
N SER A 339 12.15 24.61 12.37
CA SER A 339 12.58 25.06 11.04
C SER A 339 11.83 26.32 10.58
N VAL A 340 10.56 26.47 10.95
CA VAL A 340 9.79 27.69 10.67
C VAL A 340 10.28 28.84 11.54
N ALA A 341 10.54 28.59 12.83
CA ALA A 341 11.07 29.58 13.75
C ALA A 341 12.46 30.09 13.32
N SER A 342 13.35 29.21 12.85
CA SER A 342 14.67 29.62 12.34
C SER A 342 14.57 30.43 11.05
N THR A 343 13.62 30.10 10.17
CA THR A 343 13.32 30.91 8.98
C THR A 343 12.77 32.28 9.38
N GLY A 344 11.88 32.34 10.37
CA GLY A 344 11.36 33.58 10.94
C GLY A 344 12.45 34.44 11.58
N ALA A 345 13.36 33.83 12.34
CA ALA A 345 14.53 34.50 12.91
C ALA A 345 15.47 35.03 11.82
N PHE A 346 15.67 34.28 10.74
CA PHE A 346 16.42 34.75 9.57
C PHE A 346 15.76 36.00 8.96
N VAL A 347 14.45 35.98 8.71
CA VAL A 347 13.73 37.17 8.19
C VAL A 347 13.81 38.34 9.19
N GLY A 348 13.65 38.08 10.48
CA GLY A 348 13.83 39.08 11.53
C GLY A 348 15.23 39.69 11.55
N SER A 349 16.27 38.89 11.27
CA SER A 349 17.66 39.40 11.17
C SER A 349 17.85 40.37 9.99
N LEU A 350 17.05 40.24 8.93
CA LEU A 350 17.04 41.17 7.79
C LEU A 350 16.37 42.50 8.18
N PHE A 351 15.23 42.46 8.88
CA PHE A 351 14.52 43.68 9.29
C PHE A 351 15.22 44.45 10.41
N THR A 352 15.96 43.75 11.26
CA THR A 352 16.77 44.36 12.34
C THR A 352 18.15 44.79 11.87
N TRP A 353 18.49 44.60 10.58
CA TRP A 353 19.78 44.97 9.99
C TRP A 353 21.00 44.37 10.71
N GLN A 354 20.86 43.19 11.34
CA GLN A 354 21.96 42.52 12.05
C GLN A 354 23.17 42.32 11.14
N TYR A 355 22.94 41.97 9.87
CA TYR A 355 23.96 41.91 8.83
C TYR A 355 23.70 42.96 7.76
N LYS A 356 24.46 44.06 7.81
CA LYS A 356 24.26 45.25 6.97
C LYS A 356 24.16 44.94 5.47
N PHE A 357 25.11 44.20 4.91
CA PHE A 357 25.12 43.87 3.47
C PHE A 357 23.95 42.99 3.04
N ARG A 358 23.63 41.94 3.81
CA ARG A 358 22.53 41.01 3.50
C ARG A 358 21.18 41.73 3.56
N SER A 359 21.00 42.58 4.57
CA SER A 359 19.79 43.36 4.78
C SER A 359 19.62 44.44 3.72
N ALA A 360 20.70 45.14 3.34
CA ALA A 360 20.69 46.09 2.23
C ALA A 360 20.30 45.42 0.90
N PHE A 361 20.89 44.26 0.60
CA PHE A 361 20.55 43.49 -0.60
C PHE A 361 19.09 43.02 -0.58
N ALA A 362 18.62 42.45 0.53
CA ALA A 362 17.23 42.03 0.67
C ALA A 362 16.24 43.20 0.53
N PHE A 363 16.58 44.37 1.07
CA PHE A 363 15.77 45.59 0.94
C PHE A 363 15.70 46.10 -0.50
N LEU A 364 16.83 46.08 -1.24
CA LEU A 364 16.84 46.41 -2.67
C LEU A 364 15.98 45.44 -3.49
N VAL A 365 16.08 44.13 -3.21
CA VAL A 365 15.23 43.12 -3.85
C VAL A 365 13.75 43.35 -3.54
N TYR A 366 13.42 43.68 -2.28
CA TYR A 366 12.06 44.01 -1.87
C TYR A 366 11.50 45.22 -2.62
N ILE A 367 12.25 46.34 -2.70
CA ILE A 367 11.84 47.52 -3.45
C ILE A 367 11.60 47.16 -4.93
N MET A 368 12.54 46.44 -5.56
CA MET A 368 12.41 46.01 -6.95
C MET A 368 11.18 45.13 -7.16
N LEU A 369 10.89 44.21 -6.24
CA LEU A 369 9.75 43.32 -6.32
C LEU A 369 8.42 44.07 -6.18
N VAL A 370 8.31 45.00 -5.23
CA VAL A 370 7.07 45.77 -5.01
C VAL A 370 6.80 46.72 -6.18
N LEU A 371 7.83 47.41 -6.68
CA LEU A 371 7.67 48.33 -7.82
C LEU A 371 7.30 47.61 -9.12
N ASN A 372 7.69 46.35 -9.28
CA ASN A 372 7.44 45.55 -10.48
C ASN A 372 6.48 44.37 -10.24
N PHE A 373 5.66 44.44 -9.18
CA PHE A 373 4.87 43.29 -8.76
C PHE A 373 3.80 42.92 -9.80
N ASN A 374 3.89 41.70 -10.31
CA ASN A 374 2.90 41.09 -11.18
C ASN A 374 2.56 39.69 -10.67
N LEU A 375 1.32 39.23 -10.91
CA LEU A 375 0.82 37.96 -10.38
C LEU A 375 1.64 36.73 -10.80
N TYR A 376 2.28 36.75 -11.98
CA TYR A 376 3.14 35.65 -12.44
C TYR A 376 4.41 35.47 -11.57
N LEU A 377 4.78 36.47 -10.76
CA LEU A 377 5.92 36.36 -9.84
C LEU A 377 5.66 35.38 -8.70
N ILE A 378 4.40 35.10 -8.36
CA ILE A 378 4.04 34.13 -7.32
C ILE A 378 4.47 32.70 -7.72
N PRO A 379 3.99 32.11 -8.83
CA PRO A 379 4.45 30.79 -9.25
C PRO A 379 5.94 30.78 -9.62
N LEU A 380 6.49 31.88 -10.13
CA LEU A 380 7.93 32.01 -10.35
C LEU A 380 8.73 31.94 -9.04
N GLY A 381 8.26 32.58 -7.97
CA GLY A 381 8.86 32.49 -6.64
C GLY A 381 8.85 31.06 -6.09
N VAL A 382 7.76 30.32 -6.31
CA VAL A 382 7.67 28.88 -5.98
C VAL A 382 8.70 28.09 -6.79
N LEU A 383 8.83 28.34 -8.10
CA LEU A 383 9.86 27.71 -8.94
C LEU A 383 11.28 28.00 -8.46
N LEU A 384 11.57 29.23 -8.02
CA LEU A 384 12.87 29.57 -7.44
C LEU A 384 13.14 28.81 -6.14
N ALA A 385 12.13 28.51 -5.33
CA ALA A 385 12.28 27.66 -4.15
C ALA A 385 12.64 26.22 -4.54
N PHE A 386 11.98 25.64 -5.55
CA PHE A 386 12.35 24.34 -6.11
C PHE A 386 13.75 24.34 -6.71
N LEU A 387 14.12 25.38 -7.45
CA LEU A 387 15.44 25.53 -8.06
C LEU A 387 16.53 25.63 -6.99
N LYS A 388 16.31 26.42 -5.93
CA LYS A 388 17.23 26.50 -4.78
C LYS A 388 17.47 25.11 -4.20
N GLN A 389 16.40 24.35 -3.95
CA GLN A 389 16.52 23.02 -3.35
C GLN A 389 17.11 22.00 -4.33
N TYR A 390 16.84 22.13 -5.63
CA TYR A 390 17.48 21.33 -6.68
C TYR A 390 18.98 21.58 -6.75
N VAL A 391 19.41 22.84 -6.71
CA VAL A 391 20.83 23.22 -6.70
C VAL A 391 21.53 22.69 -5.45
N ILE A 392 20.90 22.80 -4.28
CA ILE A 392 21.37 22.17 -3.04
C ILE A 392 21.51 20.66 -3.22
N HIS A 393 20.48 20.00 -3.76
CA HIS A 393 20.49 18.57 -4.00
C HIS A 393 21.59 18.17 -5.01
N VAL A 394 21.79 18.90 -6.10
CA VAL A 394 22.82 18.55 -7.11
C VAL A 394 24.23 18.85 -6.60
N LEU A 395 24.46 19.99 -5.92
CA LEU A 395 25.79 20.42 -5.52
C LEU A 395 26.29 19.82 -4.19
N LEU A 396 25.39 19.50 -3.25
CA LEU A 396 25.77 19.01 -1.93
C LEU A 396 25.66 17.48 -1.78
N THR A 397 25.00 16.79 -2.70
CA THR A 397 24.79 15.33 -2.61
C THR A 397 26.03 14.50 -2.97
N GLU A 398 27.08 15.10 -3.55
CA GLU A 398 28.40 14.42 -3.62
C GLU A 398 29.18 14.45 -2.29
N ARG A 399 28.74 15.21 -1.27
CA ARG A 399 29.56 15.46 -0.07
C ARG A 399 28.99 15.02 1.27
N ASN A 400 27.80 14.42 1.33
CA ASN A 400 27.31 13.80 2.57
C ASN A 400 26.07 12.95 2.32
N VAL A 401 26.24 11.64 2.10
CA VAL A 401 25.34 10.60 2.63
C VAL A 401 26.14 9.28 2.74
N ASN A 402 27.00 9.14 3.74
CA ASN A 402 27.12 7.82 4.35
C ASN A 402 25.95 7.74 5.36
N PRO A 403 24.88 6.98 5.07
CA PRO A 403 23.68 6.99 5.91
C PRO A 403 23.90 6.37 7.30
N GLU A 404 25.08 5.81 7.55
CA GLU A 404 25.51 5.20 8.82
C GLU A 404 25.96 6.26 9.84
N ASP A 405 26.36 7.47 9.41
CA ASP A 405 26.91 8.49 10.32
C ASP A 405 25.83 9.40 10.96
N GLN A 406 24.55 9.15 10.68
CA GLN A 406 23.40 9.80 11.35
C GLN A 406 22.56 8.83 12.18
N GLU A 407 23.03 7.60 12.38
CA GLU A 407 22.50 6.74 13.42
C GLU A 407 23.12 7.19 14.74
N GLY A 408 22.34 7.95 15.53
CA GLY A 408 22.55 7.93 16.97
C GLY A 408 22.49 6.47 17.46
N PRO A 409 23.12 6.14 18.60
CA PRO A 409 23.09 4.77 19.12
C PRO A 409 21.65 4.26 19.12
N PRO A 410 21.43 2.95 18.87
CA PRO A 410 20.12 2.35 19.00
C PRO A 410 19.54 2.84 20.33
N GLN A 411 18.42 3.55 20.28
CA GLN A 411 17.59 3.54 21.47
C GLN A 411 17.13 2.11 21.56
N ASP A 412 17.56 1.45 22.63
CA ASP A 412 16.92 0.26 23.14
C ASP A 412 15.47 0.68 23.41
N ASP A 413 14.66 0.65 22.35
CA ASP A 413 13.24 0.43 22.47
C ASP A 413 13.17 -1.01 22.96
N ASP A 414 13.32 -1.16 24.28
CA ASP A 414 12.74 -2.29 24.98
C ASP A 414 11.29 -2.33 24.48
N ASP A 415 11.04 -3.25 23.55
CA ASP A 415 9.73 -3.82 23.32
C ASP A 415 9.39 -4.53 24.65
N ASP A 416 9.11 -3.74 25.69
CA ASP A 416 8.15 -4.13 26.69
C ASP A 416 6.87 -4.27 25.88
N ASP A 417 6.66 -5.50 25.39
CA ASP A 417 5.34 -6.05 25.20
C ASP A 417 4.59 -5.72 26.49
N ASP A 418 3.88 -4.58 26.49
CA ASP A 418 2.65 -4.44 27.25
C ASP A 418 1.74 -5.54 26.68
N ASP A 419 2.00 -6.76 27.14
CA ASP A 419 1.07 -7.86 27.15
C ASP A 419 -0.18 -7.28 27.79
N ASP A 420 -1.14 -6.91 26.94
CA ASP A 420 -2.53 -6.85 27.31
C ASP A 420 -2.96 -8.30 27.65
N GLU A 421 -2.42 -8.87 28.73
CA GLU A 421 -3.06 -9.92 29.49
C GLU A 421 -4.37 -9.30 30.03
N GLU A 422 -5.43 -9.32 29.20
CA GLU A 422 -6.80 -9.30 29.68
C GLU A 422 -7.02 -10.63 30.44
N ASP A 423 -6.45 -10.68 31.64
CA ASP A 423 -6.56 -11.81 32.51
C ASP A 423 -8.02 -11.97 32.94
N SER A 424 -8.49 -13.19 32.69
CA SER A 424 -9.86 -13.65 32.81
C SER A 424 -10.37 -13.62 34.26
N LYS A 425 -10.79 -12.46 34.78
CA LYS A 425 -11.55 -12.39 36.03
C LYS A 425 -13.05 -12.22 35.80
N LYS A 426 -13.73 -13.37 35.69
CA LYS A 426 -15.12 -13.52 36.13
C LYS A 426 -15.21 -13.17 37.62
N LYS A 427 -15.87 -12.05 37.95
CA LYS A 427 -16.84 -11.97 39.06
C LYS A 427 -17.63 -10.67 38.92
N GLY A 428 -18.94 -10.81 39.07
CA GLY A 428 -19.91 -9.81 38.66
C GLY A 428 -19.86 -8.53 39.46
N ASP A 429 -20.18 -7.42 38.78
CA ASP A 429 -20.93 -6.34 39.38
C ASP A 429 -21.69 -5.57 38.30
N LYS A 430 -22.96 -5.25 38.56
CA LYS A 430 -23.88 -4.59 37.62
C LYS A 430 -23.62 -3.07 37.51
N GLY A 431 -22.51 -2.55 38.03
CA GLY A 431 -22.10 -1.13 37.93
C GLY A 431 -20.90 -0.83 37.00
N GLY A 432 -20.18 -1.83 36.49
CA GLY A 432 -18.88 -1.66 35.80
C GLY A 432 -18.93 -1.28 34.31
N LYS A 433 -20.11 -1.35 33.66
CA LYS A 433 -20.24 -1.06 32.22
C LYS A 433 -19.89 0.41 31.91
N SER A 434 -20.36 1.34 32.75
CA SER A 434 -20.08 2.77 32.56
C SER A 434 -18.60 3.13 32.69
N PHE A 435 -17.83 2.46 33.56
CA PHE A 435 -16.40 2.73 33.68
C PHE A 435 -15.60 2.16 32.51
N LYS A 436 -15.88 0.92 32.07
CA LYS A 436 -15.26 0.32 30.88
C LYS A 436 -15.59 1.13 29.61
N GLU A 437 -16.83 1.59 29.49
CA GLU A 437 -17.27 2.48 28.40
C GLU A 437 -16.57 3.84 28.44
N LYS A 438 -16.43 4.46 29.63
CA LYS A 438 -15.68 5.70 29.81
C LYS A 438 -14.20 5.54 29.44
N MET A 439 -13.57 4.43 29.84
CA MET A 439 -12.18 4.15 29.48
C MET A 439 -12.02 3.92 27.97
N ALA A 440 -12.92 3.15 27.34
CA ALA A 440 -12.94 2.99 25.90
C ALA A 440 -13.13 4.34 25.17
N MET A 441 -13.98 5.22 25.68
CA MET A 441 -14.19 6.56 25.14
C MET A 441 -12.93 7.42 25.20
N ILE A 442 -12.21 7.39 26.33
CA ILE A 442 -10.94 8.12 26.49
C ILE A 442 -9.89 7.56 25.53
N THR A 443 -9.74 6.23 25.45
CA THR A 443 -8.81 5.60 24.51
C THR A 443 -9.11 5.97 23.06
N ASN A 444 -10.39 5.96 22.67
CA ASN A 444 -10.83 6.38 21.33
C ASN A 444 -10.53 7.85 21.05
N LEU A 445 -10.73 8.74 22.04
CA LEU A 445 -10.40 10.16 21.92
C LEU A 445 -8.88 10.34 21.75
N CYS A 446 -8.08 9.67 22.57
CA CYS A 446 -6.62 9.69 22.49
C CYS A 446 -6.13 9.15 21.13
N GLN A 447 -6.71 8.06 20.63
CA GLN A 447 -6.40 7.53 19.31
C GLN A 447 -6.77 8.52 18.20
N THR A 448 -7.90 9.21 18.32
CA THR A 448 -8.32 10.26 17.36
C THR A 448 -7.33 11.42 17.33
N ILE A 449 -6.89 11.90 18.51
CA ILE A 449 -5.87 12.96 18.62
C ILE A 449 -4.54 12.48 18.04
N GLN A 450 -4.10 11.26 18.37
CA GLN A 450 -2.87 10.66 17.84
C GLN A 450 -2.89 10.62 16.30
N ASN A 451 -3.99 10.15 15.71
CA ASN A 451 -4.17 10.06 14.26
C ASN A 451 -4.25 11.45 13.61
N ALA A 452 -4.89 12.41 14.26
CA ALA A 452 -4.94 13.80 13.77
C ALA A 452 -3.55 14.44 13.74
N LEU A 453 -2.77 14.29 14.81
CA LEU A 453 -1.39 14.77 14.87
C LEU A 453 -0.50 14.07 13.85
N ASP A 454 -0.66 12.75 13.66
CA ASP A 454 0.06 12.01 12.62
C ASP A 454 -0.25 12.54 11.22
N ASN A 455 -1.53 12.81 10.92
CA ASN A 455 -1.95 13.38 9.65
C ASN A 455 -1.35 14.77 9.40
N VAL A 456 -1.32 15.62 10.43
CA VAL A 456 -0.70 16.97 10.34
C VAL A 456 0.80 16.86 10.13
N ALA A 457 1.50 16.08 10.97
CA ALA A 457 2.93 15.85 10.87
C ALA A 457 3.30 15.32 9.47
N SER A 458 2.59 14.28 9.02
CA SER A 458 2.80 13.67 7.71
C SER A 458 2.52 14.63 6.55
N THR A 459 1.51 15.49 6.65
CA THR A 459 1.21 16.49 5.60
C THR A 459 2.32 17.54 5.49
N LEU A 460 2.84 18.02 6.63
CA LEU A 460 3.95 18.97 6.65
C LEU A 460 5.25 18.36 6.11
N GLU A 461 5.55 17.13 6.49
CA GLU A 461 6.70 16.37 5.96
C GLU A 461 6.56 16.11 4.47
N ARG A 462 5.39 15.72 3.98
CA ARG A 462 5.09 15.56 2.55
C ARG A 462 5.32 16.84 1.76
N ALA A 463 4.89 17.98 2.29
CA ALA A 463 5.13 19.29 1.68
C ALA A 463 6.63 19.62 1.64
N LYS A 464 7.37 19.39 2.73
CA LYS A 464 8.83 19.51 2.76
C LYS A 464 9.51 18.60 1.73
N ASN A 465 9.09 17.34 1.67
CA ASN A 465 9.65 16.31 0.77
C ASN A 465 9.36 16.60 -0.71
N LEU A 466 8.30 17.37 -1.00
CA LEU A 466 8.01 17.86 -2.35
C LEU A 466 9.11 18.82 -2.82
N PHE A 467 9.50 19.79 -1.99
CA PHE A 467 10.58 20.71 -2.33
C PHE A 467 11.95 20.02 -2.36
N ASN A 468 12.16 19.02 -1.51
CA ASN A 468 13.42 18.26 -1.44
C ASN A 468 13.67 17.30 -2.59
N TRP A 469 12.77 17.22 -3.58
CA TRP A 469 12.87 16.29 -4.70
C TRP A 469 12.90 14.81 -4.30
N THR A 470 12.31 14.47 -3.14
CA THR A 470 12.24 13.07 -2.66
C THR A 470 11.57 12.15 -3.68
N VAL A 471 10.53 12.64 -4.36
CA VAL A 471 9.92 11.96 -5.51
C VAL A 471 10.02 12.88 -6.73
N PRO A 472 11.07 12.76 -7.56
CA PRO A 472 11.33 13.67 -8.67
C PRO A 472 10.16 13.81 -9.64
N PHE A 473 9.37 12.75 -9.84
CA PHE A 473 8.17 12.77 -10.67
C PHE A 473 7.16 13.85 -10.22
N VAL A 474 6.82 13.89 -8.93
CA VAL A 474 5.83 14.84 -8.40
C VAL A 474 6.39 16.25 -8.37
N SER A 475 7.64 16.44 -7.94
CA SER A 475 8.31 17.75 -7.95
C SER A 475 8.41 18.33 -9.37
N THR A 476 8.73 17.49 -10.37
CA THR A 476 8.74 17.90 -11.78
C THR A 476 7.35 18.28 -12.26
N MET A 477 6.32 17.50 -11.90
CA MET A 477 4.94 17.81 -12.27
C MET A 477 4.50 19.17 -11.73
N VAL A 478 4.83 19.48 -10.46
CA VAL A 478 4.55 20.79 -9.86
C VAL A 478 5.34 21.90 -10.57
N CYS A 479 6.61 21.68 -10.89
CA CYS A 479 7.40 22.65 -11.64
C CYS A 479 6.81 22.93 -13.04
N VAL A 480 6.36 21.91 -13.76
CA VAL A 480 5.70 22.08 -15.07
C VAL A 480 4.39 22.85 -14.91
N ALA A 481 3.58 22.52 -13.91
CA ALA A 481 2.34 23.23 -13.63
C ALA A 481 2.58 24.70 -13.25
N MET A 482 3.57 24.99 -12.41
CA MET A 482 3.94 26.35 -12.02
C MET A 482 4.54 27.14 -13.19
N THR A 483 5.29 26.49 -14.08
CA THR A 483 5.79 27.11 -15.31
C THR A 483 4.63 27.50 -16.23
N GLY A 484 3.67 26.58 -16.46
CA GLY A 484 2.45 26.86 -17.20
C GLY A 484 1.63 27.99 -16.57
N ALA A 485 1.46 27.98 -15.26
CA ALA A 485 0.76 29.05 -14.52
C ALA A 485 1.47 30.40 -14.67
N THR A 486 2.81 30.43 -14.66
CA THR A 486 3.61 31.64 -14.87
C THR A 486 3.37 32.21 -16.26
N VAL A 487 3.41 31.37 -17.30
CA VAL A 487 3.13 31.77 -18.69
C VAL A 487 1.70 32.27 -18.85
N VAL A 488 0.71 31.57 -18.28
CA VAL A 488 -0.70 31.97 -18.35
C VAL A 488 -0.94 33.31 -17.64
N LEU A 489 -0.39 33.51 -16.45
CA LEU A 489 -0.52 34.78 -15.71
C LEU A 489 0.25 35.94 -16.35
N TYR A 490 1.29 35.64 -17.14
CA TYR A 490 2.01 36.64 -17.93
C TYR A 490 1.19 37.11 -19.15
N ILE A 491 0.53 36.19 -19.84
CA ILE A 491 -0.21 36.48 -21.09
C ILE A 491 -1.65 36.92 -20.82
N VAL A 492 -2.34 36.28 -19.87
CA VAL A 492 -3.78 36.42 -19.66
C VAL A 492 -4.07 37.31 -18.46
N PRO A 493 -4.75 38.45 -18.65
CA PRO A 493 -5.19 39.28 -17.53
C PRO A 493 -6.08 38.51 -16.54
N ILE A 494 -5.86 38.70 -15.25
CA ILE A 494 -6.54 37.96 -14.17
C ILE A 494 -8.07 37.99 -14.25
N LYS A 495 -8.66 39.07 -14.77
CA LYS A 495 -10.12 39.19 -14.93
C LYS A 495 -10.73 38.06 -15.77
N PHE A 496 -10.03 37.60 -16.81
CA PHE A 496 -10.51 36.51 -17.65
C PHE A 496 -10.36 35.15 -16.98
N LEU A 497 -9.31 34.98 -16.17
CA LEU A 497 -9.13 33.77 -15.35
C LEU A 497 -10.20 33.70 -14.26
N LEU A 498 -10.52 34.81 -13.58
CA LEU A 498 -11.60 34.89 -12.60
C LEU A 498 -12.97 34.62 -13.23
N LEU A 499 -13.23 35.16 -14.42
CA LEU A 499 -14.45 34.88 -15.17
C LEU A 499 -14.55 33.40 -15.53
N ALA A 500 -13.49 32.80 -16.08
CA ALA A 500 -13.44 31.38 -16.42
C ALA A 500 -13.61 30.49 -15.18
N PHE A 501 -12.97 30.84 -14.07
CA PHE A 501 -13.12 30.17 -12.78
C PHE A 501 -14.56 30.24 -12.27
N GLY A 502 -15.18 31.42 -12.30
CA GLY A 502 -16.57 31.63 -11.92
C GLY A 502 -17.50 30.76 -12.76
N VAL A 503 -17.40 30.86 -14.09
CA VAL A 503 -18.19 30.03 -15.03
C VAL A 503 -17.99 28.55 -14.72
N ASN A 504 -16.75 28.08 -14.54
CA ASN A 504 -16.47 26.68 -14.22
C ASN A 504 -17.13 26.26 -12.91
N LYS A 505 -16.98 27.06 -11.83
CA LYS A 505 -17.50 26.74 -10.51
C LYS A 505 -19.03 26.71 -10.45
N PHE A 506 -19.69 27.70 -11.05
CA PHE A 506 -21.16 27.75 -11.10
C PHE A 506 -21.77 26.69 -12.05
N THR A 507 -21.04 26.23 -13.07
CA THR A 507 -21.53 25.22 -14.02
C THR A 507 -21.04 23.79 -13.75
N LYS A 508 -20.10 23.57 -12.81
CA LYS A 508 -19.47 22.25 -12.56
C LYS A 508 -20.50 21.17 -12.26
N LYS A 509 -21.43 21.43 -11.32
CA LYS A 509 -22.48 20.48 -10.92
C LYS A 509 -23.54 20.25 -12.00
N ILE A 510 -23.78 21.24 -12.87
CA ILE A 510 -24.68 21.10 -14.02
C ILE A 510 -24.05 20.20 -15.08
N ARG A 511 -22.75 20.36 -15.37
CA ARG A 511 -22.05 19.57 -16.39
C ARG A 511 -21.64 18.17 -15.93
N LYS A 512 -21.34 18.01 -14.64
CA LYS A 512 -20.95 16.73 -14.03
C LYS A 512 -21.66 16.58 -12.67
N PRO A 513 -22.89 16.03 -12.67
CA PRO A 513 -23.67 15.83 -11.44
C PRO A 513 -22.95 14.96 -10.42
N ASN A 514 -22.20 13.96 -10.90
CA ASN A 514 -21.49 12.96 -10.07
C ASN A 514 -20.02 13.34 -9.81
N ALA A 515 -19.64 14.62 -9.94
CA ALA A 515 -18.28 15.03 -9.63
C ALA A 515 -18.05 14.99 -8.11
N VAL A 516 -17.15 14.12 -7.67
CA VAL A 516 -16.68 14.08 -6.28
C VAL A 516 -15.85 15.34 -6.03
N ASP A 517 -16.20 16.09 -4.99
CA ASP A 517 -15.37 17.21 -4.56
C ASP A 517 -14.15 16.66 -3.81
N ASN A 518 -12.96 16.99 -4.28
CA ASN A 518 -11.68 16.58 -3.71
C ASN A 518 -10.75 17.78 -3.56
N ASN A 519 -9.78 17.67 -2.64
CA ASN A 519 -8.73 18.66 -2.48
C ASN A 519 -7.49 18.20 -3.27
N GLU A 520 -7.33 18.75 -4.48
CA GLU A 520 -6.23 18.39 -5.39
C GLU A 520 -4.84 18.55 -4.76
N LEU A 521 -4.65 19.54 -3.88
CA LEU A 521 -3.37 19.75 -3.18
C LEU A 521 -3.13 18.67 -2.12
N ALA A 522 -4.15 18.32 -1.35
CA ALA A 522 -4.05 17.23 -0.37
C ALA A 522 -3.81 15.89 -1.08
N ASP A 523 -4.49 15.68 -2.22
CA ASP A 523 -4.29 14.52 -3.07
C ASP A 523 -2.86 14.49 -3.62
N LEU A 524 -2.35 15.58 -4.18
CA LEU A 524 -0.95 15.69 -4.62
C LEU A 524 0.02 15.33 -3.48
N LEU A 525 -0.15 15.94 -2.31
CA LEU A 525 0.74 15.72 -1.16
C LEU A 525 0.69 14.27 -0.68
N SER A 526 -0.47 13.60 -0.74
CA SER A 526 -0.61 12.20 -0.34
C SER A 526 0.21 11.21 -1.17
N ARG A 527 0.78 11.64 -2.32
CA ARG A 527 1.67 10.83 -3.17
C ARG A 527 3.12 10.89 -2.74
N LEU A 528 3.46 11.84 -1.89
CA LEU A 528 4.78 11.88 -1.28
C LEU A 528 4.79 11.04 0.00
N PRO A 529 5.88 10.34 0.27
CA PRO A 529 6.05 9.67 1.56
C PRO A 529 6.35 10.70 2.66
N SER A 530 5.82 10.44 3.86
CA SER A 530 6.25 11.11 5.09
C SER A 530 7.63 10.62 5.52
N ASP A 531 8.29 11.29 6.48
CA ASP A 531 9.65 10.92 6.90
C ASP A 531 9.72 9.48 7.47
N PRO A 532 8.75 8.97 8.25
CA PRO A 532 8.69 7.55 8.63
C PRO A 532 8.57 6.61 7.43
N GLN A 533 7.69 6.92 6.47
CA GLN A 533 7.50 6.11 5.27
C GLN A 533 8.77 6.04 4.41
N ILE A 534 9.55 7.12 4.36
CA ILE A 534 10.86 7.11 3.68
C ILE A 534 11.81 6.10 4.33
N LYS A 535 11.83 6.01 5.67
CA LYS A 535 12.66 5.02 6.38
C LYS A 535 12.22 3.59 6.10
N GLU A 536 10.91 3.33 6.16
CA GLU A 536 10.31 2.03 5.85
C GLU A 536 10.64 1.58 4.42
N GLN A 537 10.57 2.50 3.46
CA GLN A 537 10.84 2.25 2.04
C GLN A 537 12.32 2.27 1.66
N LYS A 538 13.21 2.73 2.56
CA LYS A 538 14.66 2.79 2.30
C LYS A 538 15.21 1.37 2.18
N LEU A 539 15.70 1.02 1.00
CA LEU A 539 16.36 -0.25 0.76
C LEU A 539 17.67 -0.33 1.55
N LEU A 540 17.83 -1.38 2.35
CA LEU A 540 19.08 -1.62 3.08
C LEU A 540 20.13 -2.17 2.13
N LYS A 541 21.39 -1.75 2.32
CA LYS A 541 22.52 -2.29 1.56
C LYS A 541 22.60 -3.79 1.82
N THR A 542 22.60 -4.59 0.75
CA THR A 542 23.02 -5.99 0.81
C THR A 542 24.53 -6.05 0.96
N ASP A 543 25.02 -7.10 1.62
CA ASP A 543 26.47 -7.36 1.72
C ASP A 543 27.08 -7.33 0.29
N PRO A 544 28.11 -6.51 0.03
CA PRO A 544 28.77 -6.45 -1.27
C PRO A 544 29.26 -7.80 -1.78
N SER A 545 29.64 -8.71 -0.87
CA SER A 545 30.10 -10.08 -1.20
C SER A 545 29.00 -10.97 -1.77
N LEU A 546 27.73 -10.66 -1.48
CA LEU A 546 26.55 -11.40 -1.93
C LEU A 546 25.87 -10.74 -3.15
N ARG A 547 26.36 -9.58 -3.62
CA ARG A 547 25.82 -8.96 -4.84
C ARG A 547 26.06 -9.90 -6.01
N LEU A 548 24.98 -10.33 -6.64
CA LEU A 548 25.03 -11.02 -7.92
C LEU A 548 25.91 -10.17 -8.85
N LYS A 549 27.06 -10.71 -9.27
CA LYS A 549 27.89 -10.06 -10.29
C LYS A 549 26.96 -9.74 -11.45
N ARG A 550 26.98 -8.48 -11.90
CA ARG A 550 26.24 -8.04 -13.08
C ARG A 550 26.54 -9.06 -14.18
N ILE A 551 25.54 -9.85 -14.55
CA ILE A 551 25.66 -10.72 -15.72
C ILE A 551 25.69 -9.73 -16.86
N ASP A 552 26.85 -9.59 -17.49
CA ASP A 552 27.03 -8.72 -18.65
C ASP A 552 26.01 -9.11 -19.74
N PRO A 553 25.53 -8.12 -20.51
CA PRO A 553 24.36 -8.26 -21.39
C PRO A 553 24.46 -9.37 -22.43
#